data_AF-A0AAV9T3B9-F1
#
_entry.id   AF-A0AAV9T3B9-F1
#
_cell.length_a   1.000
_cell.length_b   1.000
_cell.length_c   1.000
_cell.angle_alpha   90.00
_cell.angle_beta   90.00
_cell.angle_gamma   90.00
#
_symmetry.space_group_name_H-M   'P 1'
#
loop_
_entity.id
_entity.type
_entity.pdbx_description
1 polymer ?
#
loop_
_entity_poly.entity_id
_entity_poly.type
_entity_poly.pdbx_seq_one_letter_code
_entity_poly.pdbx_strand_id
1 'polypeptide(L)'
;MSIPNQALEKLIREIESQAIVAQQQIGQARTQMTAKQREMRMVHLTLDEVSTVPPNSGVYEGVGKMFVSIPTPQLKEKLEGQIKEREGEVEKLSQKLHYLETTYKNSRQHIDQMLKAQS
;
A
#
# COMPACT_ATOMS: atom_id res chain seq x y z
N MET A 1 43.17 -4.36 3.21
CA MET A 1 43.20 -2.91 3.48
C MET A 1 42.06 -2.59 4.43
N SER A 2 42.38 -2.38 5.70
CA SER A 2 41.39 -2.13 6.75
C SER A 2 40.76 -0.76 6.53
N ILE A 3 39.44 -0.73 6.41
CA ILE A 3 38.68 0.52 6.37
C ILE A 3 39.02 1.30 7.65
N PRO A 4 39.32 2.62 7.60
CA PRO A 4 39.59 3.41 8.79
C PRO A 4 38.40 3.32 9.75
N ASN A 5 38.65 3.02 11.04
CA ASN A 5 37.61 2.74 12.02
C ASN A 5 36.53 3.86 12.10
N GLN A 6 36.94 5.13 11.94
CA GLN A 6 36.02 6.27 11.86
C GLN A 6 35.11 6.28 10.62
N ALA A 7 35.62 5.86 9.46
CA ALA A 7 34.82 5.80 8.24
C ALA A 7 33.76 4.69 8.33
N LEU A 8 34.10 3.60 9.02
CA LEU A 8 33.19 2.49 9.27
C LEU A 8 32.08 2.88 10.27
N GLU A 9 32.43 3.55 11.39
CA GLU A 9 31.43 4.07 12.35
C GLU A 9 30.45 5.05 11.71
N LYS A 10 30.95 5.94 10.85
CA LYS A 10 30.09 6.89 10.12
C LYS A 10 29.13 6.16 9.18
N LEU A 11 29.64 5.16 8.45
CA LEU A 11 28.83 4.33 7.56
C LEU A 11 27.73 3.56 8.31
N ILE A 12 28.05 2.98 9.47
CA ILE A 12 27.07 2.27 10.30
C ILE A 12 25.94 3.20 10.73
N ARG A 13 26.26 4.41 11.22
CA ARG A 13 25.24 5.40 11.62
C ARG A 13 24.34 5.83 10.45
N GLU A 14 24.91 5.99 9.26
CA GLU A 14 24.14 6.31 8.06
C GLU A 14 23.17 5.17 7.69
N ILE A 15 23.63 3.91 7.75
CA ILE A 15 22.78 2.74 7.49
C ILE A 15 21.69 2.58 8.55
N GLU A 16 22.00 2.82 9.84
CA GLU A 16 21.01 2.79 10.92
C GLU A 16 19.92 3.85 10.72
N SER A 17 20.31 5.08 10.36
CA SER A 17 19.37 6.16 10.05
C SER A 17 18.44 5.77 8.89
N GLN A 18 19.00 5.23 7.81
CA GLN A 18 18.21 4.73 6.67
C GLN A 18 17.27 3.58 7.07
N ALA A 19 17.73 2.67 7.93
CA ALA A 19 16.92 1.55 8.41
C ALA A 19 15.70 2.04 9.24
N ILE A 20 15.87 3.06 10.09
CA ILE A 20 14.78 3.66 10.86
C ILE A 20 13.74 4.30 9.93
N VAL A 21 14.20 5.07 8.94
CA VAL A 21 13.31 5.72 7.97
C VAL A 21 12.55 4.67 7.15
N ALA A 22 13.25 3.63 6.68
CA ALA A 22 12.62 2.53 5.94
C ALA A 22 11.55 1.82 6.79
N GLN A 23 11.84 1.53 8.06
CA GLN A 23 10.88 0.91 8.99
C GLN A 23 9.62 1.77 9.17
N GLN A 24 9.78 3.08 9.30
CA GLN A 24 8.64 4.01 9.41
C GLN A 24 7.79 4.02 8.12
N GLN A 25 8.45 4.05 6.95
CA GLN A 25 7.76 4.02 5.66
C GLN A 25 7.02 2.69 5.42
N ILE A 26 7.59 1.56 5.87
CA ILE A 26 6.92 0.25 5.84
C ILE A 26 5.63 0.29 6.66
N GLY A 27 5.68 0.84 7.88
CA GLY A 27 4.50 0.97 8.75
C GLY A 27 3.39 1.81 8.11
N GLN A 28 3.75 2.93 7.49
CA GLN A 28 2.80 3.78 6.75
C GLN A 28 2.21 3.05 5.55
N ALA A 29 3.03 2.39 4.73
CA ALA A 29 2.58 1.65 3.55
C ALA A 29 1.63 0.50 3.93
N ARG A 30 1.92 -0.24 5.01
CA ARG A 30 1.04 -1.31 5.53
C ARG A 30 -0.32 -0.77 5.96
N THR A 31 -0.33 0.37 6.64
CA THR A 31 -1.57 1.01 7.09
C THR A 31 -2.40 1.48 5.91
N GLN A 32 -1.78 2.13 4.93
CA GLN A 32 -2.43 2.57 3.70
C GLN A 32 -3.00 1.38 2.90
N MET A 33 -2.23 0.30 2.77
CA MET A 33 -2.66 -0.91 2.07
C MET A 33 -3.89 -1.53 2.73
N THR A 34 -3.89 -1.64 4.07
CA THR A 34 -5.02 -2.19 4.83
C THR A 34 -6.29 -1.34 4.65
N ALA A 35 -6.15 0.00 4.70
CA ALA A 35 -7.25 0.91 4.47
C ALA A 35 -7.84 0.77 3.05
N LYS A 36 -6.97 0.74 2.03
CA LYS A 36 -7.39 0.59 0.63
C LYS A 36 -8.02 -0.76 0.34
N GLN A 37 -7.51 -1.85 0.90
CA GLN A 37 -8.12 -3.17 0.79
C GLN A 37 -9.52 -3.22 1.41
N ARG A 38 -9.72 -2.53 2.54
CA ARG A 38 -11.05 -2.41 3.16
C ARG A 38 -12.01 -1.63 2.26
N GLU A 39 -11.57 -0.49 1.71
CA GLU A 39 -12.38 0.31 0.78
C GLU A 39 -12.75 -0.50 -0.48
N MET A 40 -11.79 -1.23 -1.05
CA MET A 40 -12.02 -2.09 -2.21
C MET A 40 -13.04 -3.19 -1.92
N ARG A 41 -12.99 -3.80 -0.73
CA ARG A 41 -13.97 -4.79 -0.29
C ARG A 41 -15.37 -4.20 -0.16
N MET A 42 -15.48 -2.98 0.36
CA MET A 42 -16.78 -2.29 0.44
C MET A 42 -17.38 -2.09 -0.95
N VAL A 43 -16.59 -1.62 -1.93
CA VAL A 43 -17.08 -1.42 -3.30
C VAL A 43 -17.50 -2.74 -3.95
N HIS A 44 -16.75 -3.83 -3.73
CA HIS A 44 -17.13 -5.16 -4.21
C HIS A 44 -18.49 -5.61 -3.64
N LEU A 45 -18.67 -5.49 -2.32
CA LEU A 45 -19.94 -5.85 -1.69
C LEU A 45 -21.10 -5.00 -2.22
N THR A 46 -20.89 -3.69 -2.43
CA THR A 46 -21.89 -2.82 -3.06
C THR A 46 -22.22 -3.28 -4.49
N LEU A 47 -21.23 -3.67 -5.28
CA LEU A 47 -21.45 -4.17 -6.65
C LEU A 47 -22.23 -5.48 -6.65
N ASP A 48 -21.92 -6.39 -5.72
CA ASP A 48 -22.64 -7.65 -5.54
C ASP A 48 -24.09 -7.38 -5.16
N GLU A 49 -24.34 -6.51 -4.18
CA GLU A 49 -25.68 -6.10 -3.75
C GLU A 49 -26.46 -5.47 -4.92
N VAL A 50 -25.90 -4.48 -5.61
CA VAL A 50 -26.53 -3.85 -6.80
C VAL A 50 -26.80 -4.87 -7.90
N SER A 51 -25.99 -5.92 -8.00
CA SER A 51 -26.18 -6.98 -8.99
C SER A 51 -27.35 -7.91 -8.69
N THR A 52 -27.78 -8.01 -7.44
CA THR A 52 -28.98 -8.76 -7.04
C THR A 52 -30.28 -7.97 -7.26
N VAL A 53 -30.19 -6.66 -7.45
CA VAL A 53 -31.36 -5.79 -7.61
C VAL A 53 -32.00 -5.98 -9.01
N PRO A 54 -33.34 -6.09 -9.11
CA PRO A 54 -34.02 -6.20 -10.40
C PRO A 54 -33.71 -5.02 -11.33
N PRO A 55 -33.58 -5.24 -12.66
CA PRO A 55 -33.13 -4.20 -13.62
C PRO A 55 -34.02 -2.95 -13.68
N ASN A 56 -35.29 -3.07 -13.28
CA ASN A 56 -36.29 -2.00 -13.36
C ASN A 56 -36.47 -1.25 -12.02
N SER A 57 -35.55 -1.43 -11.08
CA SER A 57 -35.58 -0.77 -9.78
C SER A 57 -34.89 0.59 -9.87
N GLY A 58 -35.45 1.61 -9.19
CA GLY A 58 -34.79 2.91 -9.07
C GLY A 58 -33.53 2.79 -8.22
N VAL A 59 -32.36 2.99 -8.81
CA VAL A 59 -31.08 3.05 -8.09
C VAL A 59 -30.56 4.48 -8.08
N TYR A 60 -29.92 4.83 -6.96
CA TYR A 60 -29.45 6.19 -6.70
C TYR A 60 -28.00 6.16 -6.25
N GLU A 61 -27.21 7.07 -6.79
CA GLU A 61 -25.83 7.29 -6.37
C GLU A 61 -25.76 8.49 -5.41
N GLY A 62 -25.03 8.32 -4.31
CA GLY A 62 -24.74 9.40 -3.37
C GLY A 62 -23.68 10.36 -3.92
N VAL A 63 -24.03 11.64 -4.05
CA VAL A 63 -23.12 12.75 -4.41
C VAL A 63 -23.12 13.76 -3.28
N GLY A 64 -22.20 13.57 -2.33
CA GLY A 64 -22.14 14.38 -1.10
C GLY A 64 -23.37 14.15 -0.21
N LYS A 65 -24.23 15.17 -0.08
CA LYS A 65 -25.48 15.09 0.70
C LYS A 65 -26.71 14.77 -0.16
N MET A 66 -26.54 14.65 -1.48
CA MET A 66 -27.64 14.39 -2.42
C MET A 66 -27.58 12.96 -2.95
N PHE A 67 -28.71 12.47 -3.43
CA PHE A 67 -28.83 11.18 -4.12
C PHE A 67 -29.38 11.42 -5.52
N VAL A 68 -28.67 10.95 -6.54
CA VAL A 68 -29.02 11.17 -7.96
C VAL A 68 -29.41 9.84 -8.58
N SER A 69 -30.55 9.79 -9.26
CA SER A 69 -30.99 8.59 -9.96
C SER A 69 -30.03 8.29 -11.10
N ILE A 70 -29.60 7.04 -11.22
CA ILE A 70 -28.69 6.58 -12.27
C ILE A 70 -29.21 5.23 -12.80
N PRO A 71 -29.04 4.90 -14.09
CA PRO A 71 -29.33 3.56 -14.58
C PRO A 71 -28.43 2.50 -13.91
N THR A 72 -29.00 1.36 -13.55
CA THR A 72 -28.28 0.23 -12.94
C THR A 72 -27.03 -0.21 -13.71
N PRO A 73 -27.04 -0.31 -15.06
CA PRO A 73 -25.84 -0.68 -15.82
C PRO A 73 -24.70 0.34 -15.64
N GLN A 74 -25.04 1.64 -15.62
CA GLN A 74 -24.06 2.71 -15.47
C GLN A 74 -23.46 2.74 -14.05
N LEU A 75 -24.26 2.45 -13.04
CA LEU A 75 -23.78 2.30 -11.67
C LEU A 75 -22.79 1.12 -11.54
N LYS A 76 -23.11 -0.03 -12.15
CA LYS A 76 -22.22 -1.21 -12.14
C LYS A 76 -20.89 -0.91 -12.82
N GLU A 77 -20.90 -0.32 -14.01
CA GLU A 77 -19.68 0.06 -14.73
C GLU A 77 -18.80 1.00 -13.89
N LYS A 78 -19.42 1.97 -13.19
CA LYS A 78 -18.71 2.89 -12.31
C LYS A 78 -18.07 2.17 -11.12
N LEU A 79 -18.79 1.25 -10.48
CA LEU A 79 -18.27 0.45 -9.36
C LEU A 79 -17.13 -0.48 -9.82
N GLU A 80 -17.24 -1.11 -10.98
CA GLU A 80 -16.18 -1.91 -11.58
C GLU A 80 -14.93 -1.08 -11.91
N GLY A 81 -15.11 0.14 -12.43
CA GLY A 81 -14.02 1.09 -12.66
C GLY A 81 -13.30 1.46 -11.37
N GLN A 82 -14.06 1.75 -10.30
CA GLN A 82 -13.49 2.03 -8.97
C GLN A 82 -12.71 0.84 -8.43
N ILE A 83 -13.22 -0.39 -8.59
CA ILE A 83 -12.52 -1.60 -8.19
C ILE A 83 -11.15 -1.69 -8.87
N LYS A 84 -11.11 -1.59 -10.20
CA LYS A 84 -9.86 -1.68 -10.98
C LYS A 84 -8.86 -0.59 -10.60
N GLU A 85 -9.33 0.63 -10.36
CA GLU A 85 -8.48 1.73 -9.90
C GLU A 85 -7.85 1.40 -8.54
N ARG A 86 -8.66 0.92 -7.59
CA ARG A 86 -8.17 0.56 -6.24
C ARG A 86 -7.25 -0.65 -6.24
N GLU A 87 -7.51 -1.65 -7.09
CA GLU A 87 -6.60 -2.78 -7.29
C GLU A 87 -5.23 -2.30 -7.77
N GLY A 88 -5.19 -1.42 -8.77
CA GLY A 88 -3.94 -0.83 -9.26
C GLY A 88 -3.19 0.00 -8.20
N GLU A 89 -3.91 0.70 -7.31
CA GLU A 89 -3.29 1.39 -6.17
C GLU A 89 -2.69 0.40 -5.14
N VAL A 90 -3.41 -0.68 -4.83
CA VAL A 90 -2.95 -1.73 -3.90
C VAL A 90 -1.71 -2.43 -4.46
N GLU A 91 -1.68 -2.74 -5.75
CA GLU A 91 -0.50 -3.32 -6.40
C GLU A 91 0.72 -2.40 -6.31
N LYS A 92 0.55 -1.10 -6.60
CA LYS A 92 1.64 -0.11 -6.47
C LYS A 92 2.15 -0.02 -5.03
N LEU A 93 1.26 -0.02 -4.04
CA LEU A 93 1.64 -0.02 -2.63
C LEU A 93 2.36 -1.31 -2.24
N SER A 94 1.93 -2.46 -2.76
CA SER A 94 2.57 -3.76 -2.54
C SER A 94 4.00 -3.79 -3.09
N GLN A 95 4.20 -3.31 -4.33
CA GLN A 95 5.53 -3.18 -4.93
C GLN A 95 6.44 -2.25 -4.11
N LYS A 96 5.92 -1.09 -3.70
CA LYS A 96 6.67 -0.15 -2.84
C LYS A 96 7.04 -0.78 -1.50
N LEU A 97 6.12 -1.50 -0.88
CA LEU A 97 6.34 -2.19 0.39
C LEU A 97 7.40 -3.27 0.26
N HIS A 98 7.35 -4.08 -0.80
CA HIS A 98 8.37 -5.10 -1.07
C HIS A 98 9.78 -4.49 -1.25
N TYR A 99 9.87 -3.37 -1.98
CA TYR A 99 11.13 -2.65 -2.15
C TYR A 99 11.69 -2.13 -0.81
N LEU A 100 10.84 -1.53 0.03
CA LEU A 100 11.24 -1.01 1.34
C LEU A 100 11.67 -2.14 2.29
N GLU A 101 10.97 -3.27 2.29
CA GLU A 101 11.32 -4.45 3.09
C GLU A 101 12.65 -5.06 2.65
N THR A 102 12.88 -5.15 1.34
CA THR A 102 14.14 -5.66 0.78
C THR A 102 15.29 -4.73 1.13
N THR A 103 15.10 -3.41 0.97
CA THR A 103 16.09 -2.40 1.35
C THR A 103 16.42 -2.49 2.85
N TYR A 104 15.42 -2.54 3.71
CA TYR A 104 15.61 -2.68 5.16
C TYR A 104 16.38 -3.96 5.53
N LYS A 105 16.02 -5.09 4.91
CA LYS A 105 16.70 -6.38 5.14
C LYS A 105 18.17 -6.32 4.70
N ASN A 106 18.45 -5.75 3.54
CA ASN A 106 19.82 -5.60 3.03
C ASN A 106 20.65 -4.69 3.94
N SER A 107 20.10 -3.54 4.36
CA SER A 107 20.75 -2.63 5.31
C SER A 107 21.15 -3.33 6.62
N ARG A 108 20.26 -4.16 7.19
CA ARG A 108 20.59 -4.95 8.39
C ARG A 108 21.67 -6.00 8.14
N GLN A 109 21.62 -6.71 7.02
CA GLN A 109 22.64 -7.69 6.67
C GLN A 109 24.02 -7.04 6.49
N HIS A 110 24.09 -5.85 5.90
CA HIS A 110 25.33 -5.10 5.77
C HIS A 110 25.91 -4.70 7.12
N ILE A 111 25.08 -4.22 8.06
CA ILE A 111 25.51 -3.91 9.43
C ILE A 111 26.05 -5.17 10.12
N ASP A 112 25.31 -6.29 10.06
CA ASP A 112 25.72 -7.54 10.72
C ASP A 112 27.06 -8.07 10.17
N GLN A 113 27.30 -7.95 8.86
CA GLN A 113 28.57 -8.33 8.23
C GLN A 113 29.71 -7.43 8.67
N MET A 114 29.50 -6.12 8.78
CA MET A 114 30.50 -5.16 9.25
C MET A 114 30.88 -5.40 10.71
N LEU A 115 29.91 -5.73 11.56
CA LEU A 115 30.13 -6.06 12.97
C LEU A 115 30.89 -7.40 13.12
N LYS A 116 30.54 -8.43 12.35
CA LYS A 116 31.26 -9.71 12.34
C LYS A 116 32.68 -9.61 11.78
N ALA A 117 32.95 -8.66 10.88
CA ALA A 117 34.29 -8.42 10.37
C ALA A 117 35.22 -7.76 11.40
N GLN A 118 34.71 -7.27 12.54
CA GLN A 118 35.50 -6.75 13.65
C GLN A 118 35.88 -7.80 14.71
N SER A 119 35.16 -8.93 14.79
CA SER A 119 35.42 -10.04 15.71
C SER A 119 36.38 -11.06 15.11
#